data_AF-A0A938YK64-F1
#
_entry.id   AF-A0A938YK64-F1
#
_cell.length_a   1.000
_cell.length_b   1.000
_cell.length_c   1.000
_cell.angle_alpha   90.00
_cell.angle_beta   90.00
_cell.angle_gamma   90.00
#
_symmetry.space_group_name_H-M   'P 1'
#
loop_
_entity.id
_entity.type
_entity.pdbx_description
1 polymer ?
#
loop_
_entity_poly.entity_id
_entity_poly.type
_entity_poly.pdbx_seq_one_letter_code
_entity_poly.pdbx_strand_id
1 'polypeptide(L)'
;MSASTGMEPPSRAQVRAWWQDVETGRCMRWEASDWALAHLEDGQADEELVIQGLLYLQALTLVPVPGRDQLAHSRVPGAPSFDSLAEVGVALTKWEAQLREYDADPDAWMRGYFRRMISDHAGWRGGDAARRFARKLVRAGHLTTEDVEQALGEHRHREEDEAPPPAPRSVVDLD
;
A
#
# COMPACT_ATOMS: atom_id res chain seq x y z
N MET A 1 33.79 2.94 -9.68
CA MET A 1 32.74 3.90 -10.05
C MET A 1 31.98 3.27 -11.20
N SER A 2 30.94 2.50 -10.90
CA SER A 2 30.05 1.97 -11.94
C SER A 2 29.22 3.15 -12.44
N ALA A 3 29.19 3.38 -13.75
CA ALA A 3 28.23 4.31 -14.34
C ALA A 3 26.85 3.75 -14.03
N SER A 4 26.06 4.47 -13.23
CA SER A 4 24.64 4.18 -13.10
C SER A 4 24.05 4.37 -14.50
N THR A 5 23.73 3.27 -15.16
CA THR A 5 22.92 3.28 -16.38
C THR A 5 21.60 3.93 -15.96
N GLY A 6 21.45 5.22 -16.26
CA GLY A 6 20.31 6.00 -15.78
C GLY A 6 19.02 5.38 -16.28
N MET A 7 18.33 4.65 -15.41
CA MET A 7 17.01 4.12 -15.70
C MET A 7 16.05 5.32 -15.68
N GLU A 8 15.28 5.49 -16.76
CA GLU A 8 14.26 6.54 -16.82
C GLU A 8 13.20 6.28 -15.75
N PRO A 9 12.70 7.33 -15.05
CA PRO A 9 11.59 7.20 -14.12
C PRO A 9 10.40 6.45 -14.73
N PRO A 10 9.79 5.51 -13.99
CA PRO A 10 8.68 4.74 -14.52
C PRO A 10 7.45 5.63 -14.70
N SER A 11 6.89 5.64 -15.90
CA SER A 11 5.63 6.31 -16.20
C SER A 11 4.43 5.49 -15.73
N ARG A 12 3.30 6.17 -15.48
CA ARG A 12 2.00 5.51 -15.23
C ARG A 12 1.63 4.51 -16.31
N ALA A 13 1.94 4.81 -17.58
CA ALA A 13 1.65 3.91 -18.70
C ALA A 13 2.48 2.63 -18.62
N GLN A 14 3.75 2.71 -18.22
CA GLN A 14 4.60 1.53 -18.01
C GLN A 14 4.10 0.70 -16.83
N VAL A 15 3.75 1.32 -15.70
CA VAL A 15 3.15 0.61 -14.56
C VAL A 15 1.88 -0.12 -15.01
N ARG A 16 0.94 0.57 -15.67
CA ARG A 16 -0.27 -0.05 -16.22
C ARG A 16 0.03 -1.24 -17.12
N ALA A 17 1.00 -1.11 -18.03
CA ALA A 17 1.35 -2.18 -18.95
C ALA A 17 1.82 -3.45 -18.21
N TRP A 18 2.66 -3.29 -17.18
CA TRP A 18 3.11 -4.42 -16.36
C TRP A 18 1.98 -5.11 -15.60
N TRP A 19 1.05 -4.34 -15.05
CA TRP A 19 -0.15 -4.92 -14.42
C TRP A 19 -0.98 -5.73 -15.42
N GLN A 20 -1.21 -5.20 -16.62
CA GLN A 20 -1.95 -5.89 -17.68
C GLN A 20 -1.22 -7.14 -18.19
N ASP A 21 0.11 -7.11 -18.26
CA ASP A 21 0.91 -8.26 -18.66
C ASP A 21 0.85 -9.39 -17.63
N VAL A 22 0.83 -9.06 -16.34
CA VAL A 22 0.58 -10.05 -15.27
C VAL A 22 -0.84 -10.60 -15.36
N GLU A 23 -1.86 -9.74 -15.47
CA GLU A 23 -3.27 -10.13 -15.50
C GLU A 23 -3.57 -11.08 -16.67
N THR A 24 -3.01 -10.78 -17.85
CA THR A 24 -3.21 -11.56 -19.08
C THR A 24 -2.25 -12.74 -19.23
N GLY A 25 -1.32 -12.93 -18.28
CA GLY A 25 -0.32 -14.00 -18.30
C GLY A 25 0.75 -13.83 -19.38
N ARG A 26 0.96 -12.61 -19.90
CA ARG A 26 2.05 -12.29 -20.83
C ARG A 26 3.42 -12.21 -20.15
N CYS A 27 3.44 -11.95 -18.84
CA CYS A 27 4.64 -12.07 -18.01
C CYS A 27 4.35 -12.82 -16.71
N MET A 28 5.42 -13.34 -16.10
CA MET A 28 5.37 -13.94 -14.77
C MET A 28 5.33 -12.86 -13.69
N ARG A 29 4.71 -13.19 -12.55
CA ARG A 29 4.65 -12.28 -11.39
C ARG A 29 6.02 -11.86 -10.87
N TRP A 30 7.01 -12.76 -10.92
CA TRP A 30 8.36 -12.43 -10.46
C TRP A 30 9.12 -11.52 -11.42
N GLU A 31 8.81 -11.55 -12.72
CA GLU A 31 9.39 -10.60 -13.67
C GLU A 31 8.87 -9.18 -13.39
N ALA A 32 7.56 -9.04 -13.13
CA ALA A 32 6.96 -7.77 -12.76
C ALA A 32 7.45 -7.25 -11.40
N SER A 33 7.60 -8.15 -10.43
CA SER A 33 8.13 -7.84 -9.10
C SER A 33 9.58 -7.38 -9.15
N ASP A 34 10.45 -8.08 -9.91
CA ASP A 34 11.84 -7.69 -10.11
C ASP A 34 11.95 -6.34 -10.83
N TRP A 35 11.14 -6.11 -11.87
CA TRP A 35 11.07 -4.83 -12.56
C TRP A 35 10.66 -3.69 -11.62
N ALA A 36 9.61 -3.89 -10.82
CA ALA A 36 9.13 -2.88 -9.89
C ALA A 36 10.15 -2.59 -8.77
N LEU A 37 10.82 -3.62 -8.25
CA LEU A 37 11.85 -3.48 -7.23
C LEU A 37 13.02 -2.63 -7.72
N ALA A 38 13.49 -2.85 -8.96
CA ALA A 38 14.59 -2.05 -9.53
C ALA A 38 14.28 -0.55 -9.53
N HIS A 39 13.05 -0.18 -9.93
CA HIS A 39 12.61 1.22 -9.92
C HIS A 39 12.43 1.80 -8.51
N LEU A 40 11.99 0.99 -7.55
CA LEU A 40 11.85 1.41 -6.15
C LEU A 40 13.22 1.63 -5.48
N GLU A 41 14.20 0.78 -5.78
CA GLU A 41 15.57 0.89 -5.24
C GLU A 41 16.34 2.09 -5.81
N ASP A 42 16.13 2.41 -7.10
CA ASP A 42 16.75 3.56 -7.75
C ASP A 42 16.14 4.91 -7.32
N GLY A 43 14.99 4.88 -6.61
CA GLY A 43 14.34 6.06 -6.04
C GLY A 43 13.88 7.08 -7.09
N GLN A 44 13.68 6.66 -8.34
CA GLN A 44 13.32 7.53 -9.47
C GLN A 44 11.81 7.79 -9.57
N ALA A 45 10.98 7.04 -8.84
CA ALA A 45 9.54 7.24 -8.84
C ALA A 45 9.19 8.44 -7.95
N ASP A 46 8.78 9.56 -8.57
CA ASP A 46 8.45 10.80 -7.85
C ASP A 46 6.96 10.93 -7.50
N GLU A 47 6.09 10.25 -8.27
CA GLU A 47 4.65 10.33 -8.08
C GLU A 47 4.14 9.23 -7.15
N GLU A 48 3.41 9.60 -6.09
CA GLU A 48 2.88 8.68 -5.09
C GLU A 48 2.06 7.52 -5.71
N LEU A 49 1.24 7.78 -6.73
CA LEU A 49 0.46 6.73 -7.40
C LEU A 49 1.31 5.78 -8.24
N VAL A 50 2.42 6.26 -8.80
CA VAL A 50 3.42 5.39 -9.45
C VAL A 50 4.10 4.52 -8.39
N ILE A 51 4.55 5.12 -7.27
CA ILE A 51 5.15 4.39 -6.15
C ILE A 51 4.21 3.30 -5.63
N GLN A 52 2.92 3.61 -5.40
CA GLN A 52 1.94 2.62 -4.94
C GLN A 52 1.72 1.50 -5.96
N GLY A 53 1.65 1.83 -7.25
CA GLY A 53 1.55 0.85 -8.32
C GLY A 53 2.75 -0.10 -8.37
N LEU A 54 3.96 0.44 -8.17
CA LEU A 54 5.20 -0.34 -8.08
C LEU A 54 5.24 -1.22 -6.83
N LEU A 55 4.88 -0.69 -5.66
CA LEU A 55 4.84 -1.45 -4.41
C LEU A 55 3.90 -2.66 -4.51
N TYR A 56 2.75 -2.51 -5.16
CA TYR A 56 1.85 -3.63 -5.38
C TYR A 56 2.48 -4.69 -6.32
N LEU A 57 3.05 -4.28 -7.46
CA LEU A 57 3.74 -5.20 -8.37
C LEU A 57 4.88 -5.95 -7.67
N GLN A 58 5.65 -5.25 -6.84
CA GLN A 58 6.72 -5.82 -6.04
C GLN A 58 6.18 -6.90 -5.08
N ALA A 59 5.01 -6.68 -4.48
CA ALA A 59 4.39 -7.61 -3.53
C ALA A 59 3.78 -8.87 -4.16
N LEU A 60 3.59 -8.94 -5.49
CA LEU A 60 2.93 -10.07 -6.18
C LEU A 60 3.63 -11.42 -5.99
N THR A 61 4.91 -11.43 -5.62
CA THR A 61 5.67 -12.66 -5.36
C THR A 61 5.66 -13.08 -3.91
N LEU A 62 4.99 -12.35 -3.02
CA LEU A 62 4.87 -12.72 -1.62
C LEU A 62 4.01 -13.98 -1.47
N VAL A 63 4.58 -14.98 -0.79
CA VAL A 63 3.94 -16.24 -0.43
C VAL A 63 4.03 -16.45 1.08
N PRO A 64 3.03 -17.11 1.70
CA PRO A 64 3.12 -17.51 3.11
C PRO A 64 4.30 -18.47 3.33
N VAL A 65 5.05 -18.25 4.41
CA VAL A 65 6.12 -19.17 4.83
C VAL A 65 5.53 -20.26 5.74
N PRO A 66 5.63 -21.55 5.37
CA PRO A 66 5.07 -22.62 6.19
C PRO A 66 5.57 -22.62 7.63
N GLY A 67 4.65 -22.65 8.59
CA GLY A 67 4.96 -22.66 10.02
C GLY A 67 5.41 -21.31 10.60
N ARG A 68 5.28 -20.20 9.85
CA ARG A 68 5.58 -18.85 10.32
C ARG A 68 4.47 -17.88 9.96
N ASP A 69 4.26 -16.89 10.81
CA ASP A 69 3.40 -15.73 10.52
C ASP A 69 4.20 -14.67 9.73
N GLN A 70 4.75 -15.08 8.59
CA GLN A 70 5.63 -14.25 7.75
C GLN A 70 5.36 -14.52 6.26
N LEU A 71 5.55 -13.49 5.44
CA LEU A 71 5.54 -13.58 3.99
C LEU A 71 6.98 -13.55 3.45
N ALA A 72 7.24 -14.23 2.35
CA ALA A 72 8.52 -14.19 1.66
C ALA A 72 8.32 -14.16 0.15
N HIS A 73 9.24 -13.52 -0.58
CA HIS A 73 9.25 -13.56 -2.04
C HIS A 73 9.58 -14.96 -2.55
N SER A 74 8.81 -15.46 -3.52
CA SER A 74 9.06 -16.72 -4.21
C SER A 74 9.06 -16.53 -5.72
N ARG A 75 10.06 -17.15 -6.37
CA ARG A 75 10.13 -17.27 -7.84
C ARG A 75 9.66 -18.64 -8.33
N VAL A 76 9.16 -19.51 -7.45
CA VAL A 76 8.71 -20.85 -7.82
C VAL A 76 7.42 -20.75 -8.63
N PRO A 77 7.39 -21.20 -9.90
CA PRO A 77 6.17 -21.18 -10.70
C PRO A 77 5.08 -22.01 -10.02
N GLY A 78 3.87 -21.45 -9.93
CA GLY A 78 2.72 -22.11 -9.30
C GLY A 78 2.72 -22.16 -7.77
N ALA A 79 3.67 -21.49 -7.10
CA ALA A 79 3.57 -21.30 -5.66
C ALA A 79 2.28 -20.54 -5.30
N PRO A 80 1.62 -20.87 -4.16
CA PRO A 80 0.43 -20.19 -3.71
C PRO A 80 0.81 -18.74 -3.37
N SER A 81 0.49 -17.83 -4.28
CA SER A 81 0.64 -16.40 -4.09
C SER A 81 -0.36 -15.89 -3.06
N PHE A 82 -0.01 -14.80 -2.38
CA PHE A 82 -0.93 -14.09 -1.51
C PHE A 82 -2.18 -13.61 -2.28
N ASP A 83 -1.98 -13.04 -3.48
CA ASP A 83 -3.06 -12.60 -4.37
C ASP A 83 -3.28 -13.58 -5.54
N SER A 84 -4.53 -13.90 -5.84
CA SER A 84 -5.00 -14.55 -7.07
C SER A 84 -4.90 -13.61 -8.28
N LEU A 85 -4.96 -14.14 -9.51
CA LEU A 85 -4.98 -13.28 -10.71
C LEU A 85 -6.23 -12.38 -10.78
N ALA A 86 -7.36 -12.86 -10.24
CA ALA A 86 -8.57 -12.05 -10.15
C ALA A 86 -8.38 -10.83 -9.22
N GLU A 87 -7.65 -11.00 -8.11
CA GLU A 87 -7.32 -9.91 -7.20
C GLU A 87 -6.38 -8.88 -7.84
N VAL A 88 -5.46 -9.32 -8.72
CA VAL A 88 -4.63 -8.39 -9.51
C VAL A 88 -5.50 -7.49 -10.41
N GLY A 89 -6.48 -8.05 -11.13
CA GLY A 89 -7.39 -7.25 -11.97
C GLY A 89 -8.25 -6.26 -11.17
N VAL A 90 -8.72 -6.66 -9.98
CA VAL A 90 -9.45 -5.78 -9.06
C VAL A 90 -8.55 -4.64 -8.57
N ALA A 91 -7.31 -4.94 -8.19
CA ALA A 91 -6.38 -3.94 -7.72
C ALA A 91 -5.93 -2.99 -8.84
N LEU A 92 -5.82 -3.47 -10.10
CA LEU A 92 -5.58 -2.62 -11.28
C LEU A 92 -6.72 -1.62 -11.47
N THR A 93 -7.95 -2.12 -11.47
CA THR A 93 -9.16 -1.29 -11.63
C THR A 93 -9.23 -0.21 -10.54
N LYS A 94 -8.91 -0.56 -9.30
CA LYS A 94 -8.86 0.37 -8.17
C LYS A 94 -7.78 1.43 -8.37
N TRP A 95 -6.57 1.03 -8.77
CA TRP A 95 -5.48 1.95 -9.03
C TRP A 95 -5.81 2.92 -10.18
N GLU A 96 -6.45 2.45 -11.25
CA GLU A 96 -6.91 3.30 -12.36
C GLU A 96 -8.03 4.28 -11.94
N ALA A 97 -8.90 3.87 -11.02
CA ALA A 97 -9.87 4.79 -10.43
C ALA A 97 -9.17 5.90 -9.64
N GLN A 98 -8.17 5.56 -8.83
CA GLN A 98 -7.39 6.54 -8.07
C GLN A 98 -6.60 7.49 -8.98
N LEU A 99 -6.05 6.99 -10.10
CA LEU A 99 -5.42 7.85 -11.11
C LEU A 99 -6.40 8.89 -11.66
N ARG A 100 -7.65 8.50 -11.95
CA ARG A 100 -8.65 9.46 -12.44
C ARG A 100 -9.01 10.52 -11.39
N GLU A 101 -9.10 10.12 -10.11
CA GLU A 101 -9.32 11.06 -9.01
C GLU A 101 -8.14 12.02 -8.86
N TYR A 102 -6.91 11.51 -8.94
CA TYR A 102 -5.69 12.31 -8.88
C TYR A 102 -5.58 13.26 -10.07
N ASP A 103 -5.88 12.82 -11.28
CA ASP A 103 -5.87 13.67 -12.48
C ASP A 103 -6.89 14.81 -12.42
N ALA A 104 -8.00 14.60 -11.71
CA ALA A 104 -9.02 15.63 -11.51
C ALA A 104 -8.60 16.68 -10.46
N ASP A 105 -8.02 16.25 -9.34
CA ASP A 105 -7.53 17.13 -8.27
C ASP A 105 -6.41 16.44 -7.45
N PRO A 106 -5.13 16.65 -7.84
CA PRO A 106 -3.99 16.02 -7.17
C PRO A 106 -3.90 16.38 -5.69
N ASP A 107 -4.20 17.64 -5.35
CA ASP A 107 -4.06 18.15 -3.99
C ASP A 107 -5.15 17.56 -3.07
N ALA A 108 -6.40 17.50 -3.54
CA ALA A 108 -7.47 16.86 -2.80
C ALA A 108 -7.21 15.35 -2.63
N TRP A 109 -6.69 14.69 -3.65
CA TRP A 109 -6.32 13.28 -3.57
C TRP A 109 -5.23 13.05 -2.52
N MET A 110 -4.14 13.84 -2.54
CA MET A 110 -3.04 13.73 -1.57
C MET A 110 -3.51 14.01 -0.14
N ARG A 111 -4.34 15.03 0.08
CA ARG A 111 -4.96 15.28 1.39
C ARG A 111 -5.79 14.08 1.86
N GLY A 112 -6.62 13.51 0.97
CA GLY A 112 -7.40 12.31 1.26
C GLY A 112 -6.53 11.10 1.60
N TYR A 113 -5.44 10.90 0.86
CA TYR A 113 -4.48 9.83 1.10
C TYR A 113 -3.82 9.95 2.48
N PHE A 114 -3.28 11.12 2.83
CA PHE A 114 -2.65 11.31 4.13
C PHE A 114 -3.63 11.21 5.30
N ARG A 115 -4.88 11.68 5.15
CA ARG A 115 -5.92 11.49 6.17
C ARG A 115 -6.18 10.01 6.45
N ARG A 116 -6.33 9.18 5.40
CA ARG A 116 -6.47 7.71 5.56
C ARG A 116 -5.26 7.11 6.28
N MET A 117 -4.05 7.47 5.86
CA MET A 117 -2.82 6.98 6.50
C MET A 117 -2.73 7.35 7.99
N ILE A 118 -3.15 8.55 8.38
CA ILE A 118 -3.21 8.98 9.79
C ILE A 118 -4.23 8.15 10.56
N SER A 119 -5.43 7.95 10.01
CA SER A 119 -6.47 7.11 10.62
C SER A 119 -5.98 5.67 10.83
N ASP A 120 -5.36 5.07 9.81
CA ASP A 120 -4.84 3.69 9.90
C ASP A 120 -3.70 3.60 10.93
N HIS A 121 -2.82 4.61 10.96
CA HIS A 121 -1.76 4.68 11.97
C HIS A 121 -2.32 4.85 13.39
N ALA A 122 -3.45 5.55 13.55
CA ALA A 122 -4.12 5.69 14.84
C ALA A 122 -4.67 4.34 15.31
N GLY A 123 -5.30 3.56 14.42
CA GLY A 123 -5.79 2.22 14.77
C GLY A 123 -4.68 1.24 15.14
N TRP A 124 -3.52 1.32 14.48
CA TRP A 124 -2.42 0.40 14.77
C TRP A 124 -1.52 0.82 15.94
N ARG A 125 -1.30 2.12 16.13
CA ARG A 125 -0.29 2.66 17.09
C ARG A 125 -0.87 3.59 18.14
N GLY A 126 -2.18 3.86 18.11
CA GLY A 126 -2.88 4.78 18.99
C GLY A 126 -2.84 6.24 18.51
N GLY A 127 -3.83 7.03 18.95
CA GLY A 127 -4.03 8.42 18.53
C GLY A 127 -2.83 9.35 18.77
N ASP A 128 -2.09 9.18 19.87
CA ASP A 128 -0.92 10.02 20.15
C ASP A 128 0.26 9.77 19.20
N ALA A 129 0.45 8.52 18.77
CA ALA A 129 1.44 8.19 17.75
C ALA A 129 1.04 8.80 16.39
N ALA A 130 -0.23 8.67 16.02
CA ALA A 130 -0.78 9.27 14.82
C ALA A 130 -0.65 10.80 14.80
N ARG A 131 -0.92 11.49 15.92
CA ARG A 131 -0.69 12.95 16.04
C ARG A 131 0.79 13.31 15.83
N ARG A 132 1.72 12.56 16.41
CA ARG A 132 3.17 12.79 16.22
C ARG A 132 3.57 12.64 14.76
N PHE A 133 3.02 11.64 14.07
CA PHE A 133 3.21 11.42 12.66
C PHE A 133 2.62 12.58 11.83
N ALA A 134 1.35 12.91 12.05
CA ALA A 134 0.61 13.96 11.34
C ALA A 134 1.27 15.34 11.42
N ARG A 135 1.86 15.72 12.57
CA ARG A 135 2.61 16.98 12.71
C ARG A 135 3.76 17.12 11.70
N LYS A 136 4.37 16.01 11.27
CA LYS A 136 5.42 16.05 10.24
C LYS A 136 4.84 16.46 8.88
N LEU A 137 3.66 15.94 8.54
CA LEU A 137 2.94 16.24 7.31
C LEU A 137 2.44 17.69 7.28
N VAL A 138 1.91 18.19 8.40
CA VAL A 138 1.52 19.61 8.53
C VAL A 138 2.72 20.53 8.36
N ARG A 139 3.85 20.23 9.03
CA ARG A 139 5.08 21.03 8.89
C ARG A 139 5.64 21.03 7.46
N ALA A 140 5.44 19.94 6.72
CA ALA A 140 5.84 19.85 5.32
C ALA A 140 4.84 20.54 4.36
N GLY A 141 3.72 21.07 4.86
CA GLY A 141 2.70 21.75 4.07
C GLY A 141 1.74 20.81 3.32
N HIS A 142 1.78 19.51 3.60
CA HIS A 142 0.89 18.54 2.95
C HIS A 142 -0.52 18.51 3.53
N LEU A 143 -0.69 18.96 4.77
CA LEU A 143 -1.95 18.96 5.51
C LEU A 143 -2.09 20.21 6.38
N THR A 144 -3.32 20.55 6.70
CA THR A 144 -3.67 21.51 7.75
C THR A 144 -3.90 20.80 9.08
N THR A 145 -3.94 21.55 10.19
CA THR A 145 -4.35 21.00 11.49
C THR A 145 -5.78 20.47 11.46
N GLU A 146 -6.67 21.11 10.70
CA GLU A 146 -8.07 20.68 10.54
C GLU A 146 -8.18 19.31 9.88
N ASP A 147 -7.38 19.04 8.84
CA ASP A 147 -7.33 17.72 8.19
C ASP A 147 -6.93 16.61 9.18
N VAL A 148 -6.03 16.91 10.12
CA VAL A 148 -5.56 15.96 11.14
C VAL A 148 -6.67 15.65 12.15
N GLU A 149 -7.39 16.68 12.63
CA GLU A 149 -8.50 16.47 13.55
C GLU A 149 -9.64 15.69 12.89
N GLN A 150 -9.93 15.97 11.61
CA GLN A 150 -10.88 15.18 10.84
C GLN A 150 -10.47 13.70 10.75
N ALA A 151 -9.21 13.42 10.38
CA ALA A 151 -8.72 12.05 10.26
C ALA A 151 -8.79 11.26 11.58
N LEU A 152 -8.49 11.91 12.70
CA LEU A 152 -8.55 11.28 14.03
C LEU A 152 -9.98 11.12 14.55
N GLY A 153 -10.90 11.99 14.12
CA GLY A 153 -12.33 11.86 14.39
C GLY A 153 -12.97 10.68 13.65
N GLU A 154 -12.62 10.49 12.37
CA GLU A 154 -13.09 9.37 11.55
C GLU A 154 -12.71 8.00 12.14
N HIS A 155 -11.50 7.87 12.69
CA HIS A 155 -11.05 6.64 13.34
C HIS A 155 -11.89 6.28 14.58
N ARG A 156 -12.22 7.26 15.42
CA ARG A 156 -12.99 7.04 16.65
C ARG A 156 -14.38 6.47 16.36
N HIS A 157 -15.04 6.96 15.31
CA HIS A 157 -16.35 6.44 14.91
C HIS A 157 -16.28 5.01 14.39
N ARG A 158 -15.19 4.61 13.73
CA ARG A 158 -14.99 3.21 13.32
C ARG A 158 -14.84 2.28 14.54
N GLU A 159 -14.17 2.72 15.61
CA GLU A 159 -14.07 1.95 16.85
C GLU A 159 -15.40 1.84 17.62
N GLU A 160 -16.29 2.83 17.49
CA GLU A 160 -17.60 2.86 18.14
C GLU A 160 -18.64 1.97 17.42
N ASP A 161 -18.54 1.83 16.09
CA ASP A 161 -19.45 1.02 15.27
C ASP A 161 -19.04 -0.47 15.19
N GLU A 162 -17.79 -0.81 15.50
CA GLU A 162 -17.30 -2.18 15.51
C GLU A 162 -17.52 -2.80 16.89
N ALA A 163 -18.37 -3.84 16.98
CA ALA A 163 -18.67 -4.50 18.25
C ALA A 163 -17.36 -4.88 18.97
N PRO A 164 -17.25 -4.62 20.30
CA PRO A 164 -16.02 -4.87 21.02
C PRO A 164 -15.59 -6.32 20.80
N PRO A 165 -14.29 -6.58 20.54
CA PRO A 165 -13.80 -7.92 20.33
C PRO A 165 -14.23 -8.79 21.53
N PRO A 166 -14.71 -10.02 21.28
CA PRO A 166 -15.19 -10.89 22.36
C PRO A 166 -14.09 -10.98 23.42
N ALA A 167 -14.47 -10.76 24.68
CA ALA A 167 -13.53 -10.80 25.79
C ALA A 167 -12.66 -12.06 25.69
N PRO A 168 -11.33 -11.96 25.92
CA PRO A 168 -10.47 -13.13 25.91
C PRO A 168 -11.06 -14.14 26.88
N ARG A 169 -11.38 -15.34 26.37
CA ARG A 169 -11.89 -16.44 27.20
C ARG A 169 -10.86 -16.66 28.30
N SER A 170 -11.22 -16.30 29.53
CA SER A 170 -10.39 -16.50 30.70
C SER A 170 -10.14 -17.99 30.82
N VAL A 171 -8.92 -18.43 30.48
CA VAL A 171 -8.45 -19.79 30.75
C VAL A 171 -8.05 -19.81 32.21
N VAL A 172 -9.05 -19.92 33.09
CA VAL A 172 -8.84 -20.12 34.52
C VAL A 172 -9.83 -21.18 34.97
N ASP A 173 -9.23 -22.24 35.51
CA ASP A 173 -9.76 -23.33 36.33
C ASP A 173 -10.58 -24.44 35.64
N LEU A 174 -9.83 -25.44 35.16
CA LEU A 174 -10.23 -26.83 35.35
C LEU A 174 -9.10 -27.54 36.10
N ASP A 175 -9.36 -27.78 37.39
CA ASP A 175 -8.67 -28.76 38.25
C ASP A 175 -8.69 -30.17 37.63
#